data_AF-A0A7S4FD17-F1
#
_entry.id   AF-A0A7S4FD17-F1
#
_cell.length_a   1.000
_cell.length_b   1.000
_cell.length_c   1.000
_cell.angle_alpha   90.00
_cell.angle_beta   90.00
_cell.angle_gamma   90.00
#
_symmetry.space_group_name_H-M   'P 1'
#
loop_
_entity.id
_entity.type
_entity.pdbx_description
1 polymer ?
#
loop_
_entity_poly.entity_id
_entity_poly.type
_entity_poly.pdbx_seq_one_letter_code
_entity_poly.pdbx_strand_id
1 'polypeptide(L)'
;APPPRSPSRTSACGARLVHGLDYLSTVSPSSTLLVLVLLVAPPAFHQCIFRPCWECYDFEAAVAHEAGHALGFGHPDAFADRNVELRCGGGTLNASCAEPFKCAVLEKYDETQQSVMNSLTRNSPATCLAPTDFDGLHALYPICDGLRPASAECLKPVQNSGWLRLAAVIGVPLLLAVLLIMVPLHFLRRRERRKMDTLQEEHSLMERKLSSLSSQLHRLSSAGMPQSNDSRLLVFTSHQNSRPAPAPTPPHSTVSAATLSKQRRSRKMSSMIGDSPSTVQSLSSDSSSTQSHATLNTDNTETTSPASTGARHQNSGSESLEGGNRLEAFRHGASELKLEDVGDAEHLKNPRN
;
A
#
# COMPACT_ATOMS: atom_id res chain seq x y z
N ALA A 1 -56.13 -9.78 -40.90
CA ALA A 1 -54.74 -9.37 -40.65
C ALA A 1 -54.54 -9.24 -39.14
N PRO A 2 -53.55 -9.88 -38.53
CA PRO A 2 -53.28 -9.71 -37.10
C PRO A 2 -52.75 -8.30 -36.82
N PRO A 3 -53.13 -7.68 -35.69
CA PRO A 3 -52.68 -6.34 -35.35
C PRO A 3 -51.16 -6.32 -35.11
N PRO A 4 -50.47 -5.22 -35.48
CA PRO A 4 -49.05 -5.07 -35.22
C PRO A 4 -48.80 -5.16 -33.72
N ARG A 5 -47.99 -6.15 -33.32
CA ARG A 5 -47.58 -6.34 -31.93
C ARG A 5 -46.86 -5.08 -31.49
N SER A 6 -47.38 -4.44 -30.45
CA SER A 6 -46.76 -3.28 -29.83
C SER A 6 -45.37 -3.66 -29.31
N PRO A 7 -44.36 -2.81 -29.55
CA PRO A 7 -42.99 -3.08 -29.10
C PRO A 7 -42.98 -3.21 -27.58
N SER A 8 -42.53 -4.36 -27.09
CA SER A 8 -42.46 -4.65 -25.67
C SER A 8 -41.55 -3.63 -24.96
N ARG A 9 -42.09 -2.99 -23.92
CA ARG A 9 -41.41 -2.02 -23.04
C ARG A 9 -40.09 -2.51 -22.42
N THR A 10 -39.82 -3.81 -22.47
CA THR A 10 -38.56 -4.43 -22.03
C THR A 10 -37.34 -4.02 -22.87
N SER A 11 -37.52 -3.43 -24.06
CA SER A 11 -36.40 -3.05 -24.95
C SER A 11 -35.64 -1.78 -24.53
N ALA A 12 -36.28 -0.84 -23.82
CA ALA A 12 -35.68 0.46 -23.55
C ALA A 12 -34.52 0.41 -22.53
N CYS A 13 -34.59 -0.47 -21.53
CA CYS A 13 -33.53 -0.62 -20.54
C CYS A 13 -32.29 -1.32 -21.14
N GLY A 14 -32.49 -2.32 -22.00
CA GLY A 14 -31.41 -3.01 -22.70
C GLY A 14 -30.61 -2.10 -23.63
N ALA A 15 -31.28 -1.19 -24.36
CA ALA A 15 -30.61 -0.29 -25.30
C ALA A 15 -29.59 0.63 -24.62
N ARG A 16 -29.89 1.15 -23.43
CA ARG A 16 -28.97 2.02 -22.67
C ARG A 16 -27.75 1.23 -22.16
N LEU A 17 -27.98 -0.01 -21.71
CA LEU A 17 -26.91 -0.86 -21.20
C LEU A 17 -25.95 -1.31 -22.31
N VAL A 18 -26.49 -1.60 -23.50
CA VAL A 18 -25.69 -1.91 -24.70
C VAL A 18 -24.85 -0.70 -25.12
N HIS A 19 -25.43 0.51 -25.18
CA HIS A 19 -24.68 1.72 -25.49
C HIS A 19 -23.55 2.01 -24.49
N GLY A 20 -23.80 1.76 -23.19
CA GLY A 20 -22.77 1.89 -22.17
C GLY A 20 -21.63 0.87 -22.35
N LEU A 21 -21.96 -0.37 -22.69
CA LEU A 21 -20.97 -1.42 -22.97
C LEU A 21 -20.14 -1.13 -24.22
N ASP A 22 -20.75 -0.60 -25.28
CA ASP A 22 -20.04 -0.19 -26.49
C ASP A 22 -19.10 0.98 -26.20
N TYR A 23 -19.49 1.94 -25.37
CA TYR A 23 -18.58 3.00 -24.95
C TYR A 23 -17.42 2.45 -24.12
N LEU A 24 -17.69 1.55 -23.16
CA LEU A 24 -16.66 0.91 -22.34
C LEU A 24 -15.68 0.06 -23.15
N SER A 25 -16.10 -0.51 -24.29
CA SER A 25 -15.21 -1.28 -25.16
C SER A 25 -14.24 -0.39 -25.95
N THR A 26 -14.60 0.87 -26.21
CA THR A 26 -13.71 1.86 -26.85
C THR A 26 -12.61 2.38 -25.92
N VAL A 27 -12.85 2.37 -24.60
CA VAL A 27 -11.88 2.83 -23.61
C VAL A 27 -10.84 1.74 -23.36
N SER A 28 -9.56 2.13 -23.31
CA SER A 28 -8.48 1.22 -22.94
C SER A 28 -8.68 0.69 -21.51
N PRO A 29 -8.76 -0.64 -21.29
CA PRO A 29 -8.95 -1.21 -19.95
C PRO A 29 -7.89 -0.76 -18.96
N SER A 30 -6.66 -0.56 -19.43
CA SER A 30 -5.55 -0.08 -18.60
C SER A 30 -5.80 1.35 -18.10
N SER A 31 -6.37 2.22 -18.94
CA SER A 31 -6.72 3.59 -18.54
C SER A 31 -7.84 3.59 -17.50
N THR A 32 -8.86 2.77 -17.69
CA THR A 32 -9.98 2.65 -16.74
C THR A 32 -9.49 2.13 -15.38
N LEU A 33 -8.62 1.12 -15.37
CA LEU A 33 -8.03 0.59 -14.15
C LEU A 33 -7.17 1.64 -13.44
N LEU A 34 -6.34 2.38 -14.16
CA LEU A 34 -5.51 3.43 -13.57
C LEU A 34 -6.38 4.52 -12.92
N VAL A 35 -7.42 4.99 -13.60
CA VAL A 35 -8.34 5.99 -13.05
C VAL A 35 -9.04 5.46 -11.80
N LEU A 36 -9.49 4.20 -11.82
CA LEU A 36 -10.12 3.58 -10.66
C LEU A 36 -9.15 3.48 -9.47
N VAL A 37 -7.90 3.07 -9.70
CA VAL A 37 -6.85 3.04 -8.67
C VAL A 37 -6.63 4.43 -8.08
N LEU A 38 -6.44 5.44 -8.92
CA LEU A 38 -6.17 6.81 -8.46
C LEU A 38 -7.37 7.44 -7.73
N LEU A 39 -8.59 7.00 -8.02
CA LEU A 39 -9.79 7.51 -7.37
C LEU A 39 -10.10 6.81 -6.04
N VAL A 40 -9.87 5.50 -5.96
CA VAL A 40 -10.19 4.68 -4.78
C VAL A 40 -9.03 4.60 -3.78
N ALA A 41 -7.78 4.48 -4.26
CA ALA A 41 -6.64 4.23 -3.38
C ALA A 41 -6.35 5.38 -2.41
N PRO A 42 -6.32 6.68 -2.81
CA PRO A 42 -6.03 7.76 -1.87
C PRO A 42 -7.03 7.89 -0.69
N PRO A 43 -8.36 7.92 -0.91
CA PRO A 43 -9.30 8.03 0.20
C PRO A 43 -9.30 6.77 1.07
N ALA A 44 -9.17 5.57 0.48
CA ALA A 44 -9.09 4.32 1.25
C ALA A 44 -7.80 4.26 2.09
N PHE A 45 -6.66 4.62 1.50
CA PHE A 45 -5.40 4.75 2.22
C PHE A 45 -5.53 5.74 3.38
N HIS A 46 -6.11 6.91 3.12
CA HIS A 46 -6.23 7.93 4.14
C HIS A 46 -7.12 7.48 5.31
N GLN A 47 -8.31 6.94 5.04
CA GLN A 47 -9.30 6.58 6.08
C GLN A 47 -8.92 5.29 6.82
N CYS A 48 -8.35 4.30 6.14
CA CYS A 48 -8.14 2.97 6.71
C CYS A 48 -6.69 2.71 7.17
N ILE A 49 -5.72 3.49 6.69
CA ILE A 49 -4.30 3.32 7.05
C ILE A 49 -3.77 4.56 7.72
N PHE A 50 -3.80 5.71 7.05
CA PHE A 50 -3.21 6.93 7.58
C PHE A 50 -3.89 7.39 8.87
N ARG A 51 -5.22 7.49 8.89
CA ARG A 51 -5.96 7.96 10.07
C ARG A 51 -5.74 7.06 11.29
N PRO A 52 -5.89 5.73 11.17
CA PRO A 52 -5.56 4.83 12.27
C PRO A 52 -4.08 4.92 12.65
N CYS A 53 -3.14 4.98 11.71
CA CYS A 53 -1.72 5.12 12.07
C CYS A 53 -1.40 6.47 12.75
N TRP A 54 -2.12 7.52 12.41
CA TRP A 54 -1.92 8.87 12.96
C TRP A 54 -2.61 9.07 14.31
N GLU A 55 -3.77 8.43 14.51
CA GLU A 55 -4.58 8.54 15.71
C GLU A 55 -4.36 7.38 16.70
N CYS A 56 -3.84 6.23 16.25
CA CYS A 56 -3.51 5.11 17.11
C CYS A 56 -2.23 5.41 17.89
N TYR A 57 -2.36 5.25 19.20
CA TYR A 57 -1.27 4.87 20.06
C TYR A 57 -0.65 3.59 19.54
N ASP A 58 0.68 3.50 19.47
CA ASP A 58 1.35 2.23 19.19
C ASP A 58 0.82 1.24 20.23
N PHE A 59 0.06 0.23 19.79
CA PHE A 59 -0.63 -0.68 20.72
C PHE A 59 0.35 -1.30 21.71
N GLU A 60 1.56 -1.61 21.24
CA GLU A 60 2.66 -2.09 22.08
C GLU A 60 3.08 -1.06 23.14
N ALA A 61 3.23 0.20 22.76
CA ALA A 61 3.57 1.28 23.70
C ALA A 61 2.44 1.52 24.71
N ALA A 62 1.19 1.51 24.26
CA ALA A 62 0.02 1.63 25.14
C ALA A 62 -0.08 0.45 26.11
N VAL A 63 0.11 -0.79 25.65
CA VAL A 63 0.12 -1.96 26.52
C VAL A 63 1.27 -1.88 27.53
N ALA A 64 2.47 -1.47 27.09
CA ALA A 64 3.60 -1.27 28.00
C ALA A 64 3.32 -0.17 29.05
N HIS A 65 2.69 0.92 28.64
CA HIS A 65 2.25 2.02 29.53
C HIS A 65 1.26 1.53 30.58
N GLU A 66 0.19 0.84 30.18
CA GLU A 66 -0.82 0.31 31.10
C GLU A 66 -0.25 -0.81 32.00
N ALA A 67 0.65 -1.63 31.47
CA ALA A 67 1.37 -2.62 32.28
C ALA A 67 2.27 -1.93 33.33
N GLY A 68 2.89 -0.81 32.99
CA GLY A 68 3.62 0.02 33.94
C GLY A 68 2.71 0.51 35.08
N HIS A 69 1.50 1.00 34.78
CA HIS A 69 0.52 1.32 35.82
C HIS A 69 0.18 0.12 36.70
N ALA A 70 -0.06 -1.04 36.11
CA ALA A 70 -0.32 -2.28 36.86
C ALA A 70 0.85 -2.69 37.76
N LEU A 71 2.09 -2.38 37.36
CA LEU A 71 3.30 -2.62 38.14
C LEU A 71 3.60 -1.53 39.19
N GLY A 72 2.82 -0.46 39.23
CA GLY A 72 2.92 0.63 40.22
C GLY A 72 3.58 1.92 39.71
N PHE A 73 3.85 2.05 38.41
CA PHE A 73 4.38 3.29 37.85
C PHE A 73 3.29 4.35 37.68
N GLY A 74 3.63 5.61 37.96
CA GLY A 74 2.83 6.78 37.65
C GLY A 74 3.31 7.48 36.38
N HIS A 75 2.57 8.49 35.94
CA HIS A 75 3.01 9.40 34.87
C HIS A 75 4.09 10.35 35.41
N PRO A 76 5.28 10.42 34.78
CA PRO A 76 6.37 11.25 35.28
C PRO A 76 6.12 12.75 35.06
N ASP A 77 5.28 13.10 34.10
CA ASP A 77 4.88 14.47 33.77
C ASP A 77 3.71 14.98 34.63
N ALA A 78 2.92 14.10 35.24
CA ALA A 78 1.83 14.50 36.14
C ALA A 78 2.34 15.22 37.40
N PHE A 79 3.49 14.79 37.92
CA PHE A 79 4.19 15.43 39.04
C PHE A 79 5.67 15.60 38.70
N ALA A 80 5.96 16.49 37.76
CA ALA A 80 7.29 16.68 37.20
C ALA A 80 8.39 16.92 38.26
N ASP A 81 8.08 17.47 39.43
CA ASP A 81 9.01 17.75 40.52
C ASP A 81 9.20 16.59 41.52
N ARG A 82 8.47 15.48 41.36
CA ARG A 82 8.42 14.36 42.32
C ARG A 82 8.80 13.01 41.71
N ASN A 83 9.61 13.02 40.66
CA ASN A 83 10.09 11.78 40.06
C ASN A 83 11.21 11.20 40.90
N VAL A 84 11.19 9.88 41.07
CA VAL A 84 12.21 9.16 41.83
C VAL A 84 13.17 8.52 40.84
N GLU A 85 14.40 9.02 40.81
CA GLU A 85 15.49 8.46 39.99
C GLU A 85 16.52 7.79 40.90
N LEU A 86 17.08 6.65 40.47
CA LEU A 86 18.12 5.95 41.22
C LEU A 86 19.51 6.49 40.85
N ARG A 87 20.15 7.25 41.74
CA ARG A 87 21.52 7.76 41.58
C ARG A 87 22.50 7.06 42.51
N CYS A 88 22.65 5.76 42.35
CA CYS A 88 23.74 5.03 42.98
C CYS A 88 25.02 5.25 42.15
N GLY A 89 25.88 6.18 42.59
CA GLY A 89 27.11 6.53 41.86
C GLY A 89 27.98 5.32 41.49
N GLY A 90 28.32 5.20 40.20
CA GLY A 90 29.35 4.29 39.71
C GLY A 90 28.90 2.88 39.34
N GLY A 91 28.16 2.72 38.24
CA GLY A 91 28.15 1.54 37.36
C GLY A 91 27.54 0.23 37.88
N THR A 92 27.44 0.04 39.19
CA THR A 92 26.75 -1.08 39.81
C THR A 92 25.88 -0.51 40.92
N LEU A 93 24.58 -0.46 40.65
CA LEU A 93 23.54 -0.23 41.66
C LEU A 93 23.64 -1.35 42.69
N ASN A 94 24.56 -1.21 43.64
CA ASN A 94 24.72 -2.09 44.80
C ASN A 94 23.64 -1.75 45.84
N ALA A 95 22.43 -1.49 45.36
CA ALA A 95 21.25 -1.44 46.19
C ALA A 95 21.02 -2.89 46.63
N SER A 96 21.36 -3.17 47.89
CA SER A 96 21.01 -4.43 48.51
C SER A 96 19.49 -4.59 48.42
N CYS A 97 19.00 -5.80 48.18
CA CYS A 97 17.56 -6.09 48.24
C CYS A 97 16.93 -5.72 49.59
N ALA A 98 17.75 -5.52 50.64
CA ALA A 98 17.30 -5.01 51.92
C ALA A 98 16.91 -3.52 51.89
N GLU A 99 17.51 -2.70 51.01
CA GLU A 99 17.33 -1.25 50.96
C GLU A 99 17.31 -0.72 49.50
N PRO A 100 16.31 -1.11 48.69
CA PRO A 100 16.27 -0.76 47.26
C PRO A 100 16.20 0.75 46.98
N PHE A 101 15.65 1.54 47.92
CA PHE A 101 15.49 2.98 47.80
C PHE A 101 16.61 3.81 48.42
N LYS A 102 17.72 3.20 48.87
CA LYS A 102 18.80 3.92 49.57
C LYS A 102 19.41 5.07 48.75
N CYS A 103 19.42 4.93 47.42
CA CYS A 103 19.93 5.94 46.49
C CYS A 103 18.85 6.58 45.62
N ALA A 104 17.59 6.45 46.02
CA ALA A 104 16.48 7.15 45.38
C ALA A 104 16.62 8.66 45.65
N VAL A 105 16.69 9.45 44.58
CA VAL A 105 16.74 10.91 44.65
C VAL A 105 15.53 11.46 43.91
N LEU A 106 14.95 12.53 44.46
CA LEU A 106 13.90 13.27 43.77
C LEU A 106 14.53 14.13 42.67
N GLU A 107 14.08 13.94 41.45
CA GLU A 107 14.56 14.65 40.28
C GLU A 107 13.39 15.24 39.49
N LYS A 108 13.67 16.32 38.78
CA LYS A 108 12.70 16.94 37.89
C LYS A 108 12.63 16.11 36.60
N TYR A 109 11.42 15.79 36.14
CA TYR A 109 11.19 15.12 34.87
C TYR A 109 11.84 15.91 33.74
N ASP A 110 12.61 15.20 32.92
CA ASP A 110 13.17 15.69 31.68
C ASP A 110 12.44 15.00 30.51
N GLU A 111 11.75 15.80 29.70
CA GLU A 111 11.01 15.34 28.52
C GLU A 111 11.90 14.61 27.50
N THR A 112 13.23 14.83 27.54
CA THR A 112 14.18 14.15 26.65
C THR A 112 14.36 12.67 26.99
N GLN A 113 13.97 12.22 28.20
CA GLN A 113 14.15 10.84 28.65
C GLN A 113 13.24 9.82 27.94
N GLN A 114 12.24 10.26 27.17
CA GLN A 114 11.34 9.42 26.37
C GLN A 114 10.74 8.23 27.15
N SER A 115 10.29 8.47 28.39
CA SER A 115 9.66 7.43 29.21
C SER A 115 8.40 6.86 28.54
N VAL A 116 8.23 5.53 28.60
CA VAL A 116 7.00 4.86 28.13
C VAL A 116 5.80 5.26 29.00
N MET A 117 6.05 5.71 30.23
CA MET A 117 5.05 6.16 31.19
C MET A 117 4.61 7.61 31.01
N ASN A 118 5.11 8.34 30.01
CA ASN A 118 4.66 9.70 29.73
C ASN A 118 3.14 9.73 29.42
N SER A 119 2.38 10.64 30.04
CA SER A 119 0.91 10.70 29.88
C SER A 119 0.47 10.92 28.42
N LEU A 120 1.30 11.61 27.63
CA LEU A 120 1.13 11.80 26.20
C LEU A 120 1.79 10.65 25.42
N THR A 121 1.05 9.55 25.29
CA THR A 121 1.48 8.40 24.48
C THR A 121 1.28 8.60 22.96
N ARG A 122 0.68 9.72 22.52
CA ARG A 122 0.45 9.99 21.08
C ARG A 122 1.79 10.21 20.38
N ASN A 123 2.05 9.42 19.34
CA ASN A 123 3.25 9.49 18.52
C ASN A 123 4.57 9.23 19.26
N SER A 124 4.56 8.60 20.44
CA SER A 124 5.82 8.17 21.05
C SER A 124 6.36 6.98 20.26
N PRO A 125 7.54 7.09 19.60
CA PRO A 125 8.16 5.94 18.95
C PRO A 125 8.71 4.92 19.97
N ALA A 126 8.73 5.29 21.26
CA ALA A 126 9.26 4.48 22.34
C ALA A 126 8.25 3.39 22.74
N THR A 127 8.45 2.20 22.18
CA THR A 127 7.81 0.95 22.60
C THR A 127 8.65 0.22 23.66
N CYS A 128 9.92 0.59 23.74
CA CYS A 128 10.89 0.04 24.67
C CYS A 128 10.85 0.79 26.00
N LEU A 129 11.17 0.11 27.10
CA LEU A 129 11.42 0.78 28.38
C LEU A 129 12.60 1.76 28.25
N ALA A 130 12.41 2.99 28.69
CA ALA A 130 13.51 3.94 28.81
C ALA A 130 14.47 3.48 29.93
N PRO A 131 15.74 3.94 29.93
CA PRO A 131 16.68 3.61 31.01
C PRO A 131 16.14 3.96 32.41
N THR A 132 15.46 5.10 32.54
CA THR A 132 14.83 5.53 33.80
C THR A 132 13.66 4.65 34.22
N ASP A 133 12.82 4.22 33.27
CA ASP A 133 11.73 3.27 33.53
C ASP A 133 12.29 1.90 33.98
N PHE A 134 13.37 1.45 33.34
CA PHE A 134 14.07 0.20 33.68
C PHE A 134 14.71 0.26 35.07
N ASP A 135 15.35 1.37 35.42
CA ASP A 135 15.89 1.57 36.76
C ASP A 135 14.78 1.66 37.82
N GLY A 136 13.69 2.35 37.53
CA GLY A 136 12.49 2.36 38.38
C GLY A 136 11.91 0.96 38.60
N LEU A 137 11.93 0.12 37.57
CA LEU A 137 11.44 -1.27 37.67
C LEU A 137 12.30 -2.08 38.63
N HIS A 138 13.63 -1.93 38.55
CA HIS A 138 14.57 -2.59 39.46
C HIS A 138 14.57 -1.96 40.86
N ALA A 139 14.11 -0.72 41.02
CA ALA A 139 13.84 -0.11 42.32
C ALA A 139 12.67 -0.82 43.03
N LEU A 140 11.57 -1.06 42.29
CA LEU A 140 10.37 -1.70 42.81
C LEU A 140 10.54 -3.22 42.99
N TYR A 141 11.26 -3.87 42.07
CA TYR A 141 11.43 -5.31 42.01
C TYR A 141 12.93 -5.67 41.89
N PRO A 142 13.73 -5.52 42.96
CA PRO A 142 15.16 -5.78 42.91
C PRO A 142 15.49 -7.26 42.69
N ILE A 143 16.49 -7.53 41.83
CA ILE A 143 17.00 -8.89 41.54
C ILE A 143 18.24 -9.13 42.43
N CYS A 144 18.16 -10.09 43.34
CA CYS A 144 19.20 -10.34 44.35
C CYS A 144 20.33 -11.29 43.91
N ASP A 145 20.18 -11.91 42.73
CA ASP A 145 21.03 -13.05 42.32
C ASP A 145 22.35 -12.63 41.65
N GLY A 146 22.70 -11.33 41.71
CA GLY A 146 23.90 -10.78 41.06
C GLY A 146 23.86 -10.74 39.53
N LEU A 147 22.83 -11.33 38.92
CA LEU A 147 22.60 -11.40 37.47
C LEU A 147 21.73 -10.24 36.98
N ARG A 148 22.12 -9.01 37.31
CA ARG A 148 21.39 -7.83 36.84
C ARG A 148 21.75 -7.55 35.37
N PRO A 149 20.78 -7.47 34.45
CA PRO A 149 21.04 -7.00 33.10
C PRO A 149 21.46 -5.52 33.14
N ALA A 150 22.50 -5.17 32.37
CA ALA A 150 23.05 -3.82 32.33
C ALA A 150 22.09 -2.79 31.71
N SER A 151 21.16 -3.24 30.87
CA SER A 151 20.18 -2.39 30.18
C SER A 151 18.97 -3.22 29.74
N ALA A 152 17.83 -2.55 29.52
CA ALA A 152 16.69 -3.16 28.85
C ALA A 152 17.05 -3.52 27.40
N GLU A 153 17.04 -4.82 27.06
CA GLU A 153 17.13 -5.24 25.66
C GLU A 153 15.77 -5.07 24.99
N CYS A 154 15.67 -4.11 24.08
CA CYS A 154 14.46 -3.94 23.29
C CYS A 154 14.47 -4.83 22.05
N LEU A 155 13.90 -6.01 22.20
CA LEU A 155 13.67 -6.91 21.07
C LEU A 155 12.36 -6.52 20.37
N LYS A 156 12.44 -5.61 19.39
CA LYS A 156 11.31 -5.28 18.53
C LYS A 156 11.23 -6.29 17.37
N PRO A 157 10.26 -7.21 17.33
CA PRO A 157 10.10 -8.09 16.19
C PRO A 157 9.75 -7.26 14.95
N VAL A 158 10.32 -7.61 13.80
CA VAL A 158 9.98 -6.97 12.52
C VAL A 158 8.55 -7.36 12.15
N GLN A 159 7.58 -6.48 12.43
CA GLN A 159 6.19 -6.73 12.08
C GLN A 159 5.91 -6.19 10.69
N ASN A 160 5.65 -7.10 9.74
CA ASN A 160 5.15 -6.76 8.40
C ASN A 160 3.63 -6.48 8.38
N SER A 161 3.05 -6.12 9.54
CA SER A 161 1.61 -5.88 9.71
C SER A 161 1.13 -4.70 8.87
N GLY A 162 1.97 -3.67 8.67
CA GLY A 162 1.68 -2.54 7.79
C GLY A 162 1.47 -2.96 6.34
N TRP A 163 2.33 -3.83 5.81
CA TRP A 163 2.21 -4.38 4.46
C TRP A 163 0.96 -5.24 4.30
N LEU A 164 0.64 -6.05 5.31
CA LEU A 164 -0.58 -6.85 5.30
C LEU A 164 -1.83 -5.98 5.28
N ARG A 165 -1.88 -4.91 6.09
CA ARG A 165 -2.98 -3.94 6.08
C ARG A 165 -3.10 -3.24 4.73
N LEU A 166 -1.99 -2.81 4.13
CA LEU A 166 -1.97 -2.21 2.80
C LEU A 166 -2.53 -3.17 1.73
N ALA A 167 -2.08 -4.42 1.74
CA ALA A 167 -2.54 -5.45 0.82
C ALA A 167 -4.03 -5.78 1.01
N ALA A 168 -4.51 -5.84 2.26
CA ALA A 168 -5.90 -6.11 2.56
C ALA A 168 -6.82 -4.94 2.18
N VAL A 169 -6.46 -3.71 2.54
CA VAL A 169 -7.30 -2.51 2.36
C VAL A 169 -7.30 -2.05 0.90
N ILE A 170 -6.16 -2.04 0.23
CA ILE A 170 -6.05 -1.52 -1.15
C ILE A 170 -6.04 -2.68 -2.15
N GLY A 171 -5.24 -3.71 -1.87
CA GLY A 171 -5.04 -4.82 -2.80
C GLY A 171 -6.30 -5.63 -3.05
N VAL A 172 -7.08 -5.97 -2.01
CA VAL A 172 -8.30 -6.78 -2.16
C VAL A 172 -9.38 -6.06 -2.96
N PRO A 173 -9.78 -4.81 -2.66
CA PRO A 173 -10.78 -4.09 -3.46
C PRO A 173 -10.31 -3.85 -4.90
N LEU A 174 -9.03 -3.55 -5.08
CA LEU A 174 -8.46 -3.37 -6.42
C LEU A 174 -8.51 -4.68 -7.22
N LEU A 175 -8.10 -5.79 -6.64
CA LEU A 175 -8.16 -7.11 -7.27
C LEU A 175 -9.60 -7.46 -7.64
N LEU A 176 -10.55 -7.23 -6.73
CA LEU A 176 -11.97 -7.47 -6.99
C LEU A 176 -12.49 -6.60 -8.14
N ALA A 177 -12.14 -5.32 -8.18
CA ALA A 177 -12.54 -4.42 -9.26
C ALA A 177 -11.92 -4.81 -10.62
N VAL A 178 -10.64 -5.22 -10.62
CA VAL A 178 -9.98 -5.76 -11.81
C VAL A 178 -10.72 -6.98 -12.32
N LEU A 179 -11.08 -7.93 -11.44
CA LEU A 179 -11.85 -9.12 -11.83
C LEU A 179 -13.23 -8.75 -12.39
N LEU A 180 -13.94 -7.83 -11.73
CA LEU A 180 -15.26 -7.36 -12.17
C LEU A 180 -15.25 -6.67 -13.54
N ILE A 181 -14.16 -5.98 -13.91
CA ILE A 181 -14.03 -5.31 -15.20
C ILE A 181 -13.47 -6.26 -16.27
N MET A 182 -12.40 -6.99 -15.94
CA MET A 182 -11.68 -7.81 -16.91
C MET A 182 -12.46 -9.05 -17.32
N VAL A 183 -13.23 -9.67 -16.42
CA VAL A 183 -14.00 -10.89 -16.75
C VAL A 183 -15.08 -10.61 -17.82
N PRO A 184 -15.97 -9.60 -17.68
CA PRO A 184 -16.92 -9.25 -18.75
C PRO A 184 -16.24 -8.81 -20.04
N LEU A 185 -15.21 -7.97 -19.96
CA LEU A 185 -14.47 -7.53 -21.15
C LEU A 185 -13.82 -8.71 -21.88
N HIS A 186 -13.30 -9.69 -21.14
CA HIS A 186 -12.77 -10.92 -21.71
C HIS A 186 -13.85 -11.71 -22.46
N PHE A 187 -15.04 -11.87 -21.85
CA PHE A 187 -16.17 -12.54 -22.49
C PHE A 187 -16.68 -11.79 -23.73
N LEU A 188 -16.78 -10.47 -23.68
CA LEU A 188 -17.20 -9.62 -24.79
C LEU A 188 -16.21 -9.70 -25.95
N ARG A 189 -14.91 -9.55 -25.69
CA ARG A 189 -13.86 -9.70 -26.71
C ARG A 189 -13.84 -11.10 -27.32
N ARG A 190 -14.06 -12.14 -26.49
CA ARG A 190 -14.16 -13.51 -26.99
C ARG A 190 -15.37 -13.68 -27.91
N ARG A 191 -16.51 -13.06 -27.57
CA ARG A 191 -17.72 -13.07 -28.39
C ARG A 191 -17.53 -12.29 -29.70
N GLU A 192 -16.93 -11.11 -29.66
CA GLU A 192 -16.66 -10.29 -30.84
C GLU A 192 -15.69 -10.98 -31.80
N ARG A 193 -14.63 -11.62 -31.28
CA ARG A 193 -13.74 -12.44 -32.11
C ARG A 193 -14.50 -13.52 -32.87
N ARG A 194 -15.37 -14.26 -32.17
CA ARG A 194 -16.22 -15.27 -32.82
C ARG A 194 -17.12 -14.67 -33.92
N LYS A 195 -17.69 -13.48 -33.70
CA LYS A 195 -18.50 -12.79 -34.71
C LYS A 195 -17.68 -12.30 -35.90
N MET A 196 -16.48 -11.80 -35.66
CA MET A 196 -15.56 -11.38 -36.73
C MET A 196 -15.14 -12.56 -37.60
N ASP A 197 -14.86 -13.71 -36.97
CA ASP A 197 -14.53 -14.95 -37.68
C ASP A 197 -15.69 -15.37 -38.59
N THR A 198 -16.95 -15.32 -38.12
CA THR A 198 -18.12 -15.65 -38.94
C THR A 198 -18.34 -14.67 -40.10
N LEU A 199 -18.19 -13.35 -39.85
CA LEU A 199 -18.35 -12.35 -40.91
C LEU A 199 -17.26 -12.47 -41.98
N GLN A 200 -16.04 -12.84 -41.57
CA GLN A 200 -14.92 -13.04 -42.47
C GLN A 200 -15.10 -14.30 -43.33
N GLU A 201 -15.67 -15.37 -42.76
CA GLU A 201 -16.05 -16.56 -43.51
C GLU A 201 -17.13 -16.24 -44.55
N GLU A 202 -18.19 -15.53 -44.17
CA GLU A 202 -19.25 -15.08 -45.08
C GLU A 202 -18.73 -14.19 -46.21
N HIS A 203 -17.83 -13.24 -45.89
CA HIS A 203 -17.18 -12.40 -46.90
C HIS A 203 -16.36 -13.23 -47.90
N SER A 204 -15.56 -14.18 -47.40
CA SER A 204 -14.76 -15.07 -48.25
C SER A 204 -15.63 -15.96 -49.15
N LEU A 205 -16.79 -16.38 -48.67
CA LEU A 205 -17.77 -17.14 -49.43
C LEU A 205 -18.45 -16.28 -50.50
N MET A 206 -18.75 -15.02 -50.19
CA MET A 206 -19.31 -14.06 -51.15
C MET A 206 -18.32 -13.75 -52.28
N GLU A 207 -17.04 -13.54 -51.98
CA GLU A 207 -15.98 -13.36 -52.99
C GLU A 207 -15.84 -14.58 -53.92
N ARG A 208 -15.94 -15.80 -53.36
CA ARG A 208 -15.94 -17.04 -54.15
C ARG A 208 -17.15 -17.13 -55.09
N LYS A 209 -18.34 -16.72 -54.63
CA LYS A 209 -19.53 -16.68 -55.48
C LYS A 209 -19.38 -15.64 -56.61
N LEU A 210 -18.91 -14.44 -56.30
CA LEU A 210 -18.69 -13.39 -57.28
C LEU A 210 -17.65 -13.79 -58.34
N SER A 211 -16.54 -14.39 -57.93
CA SER A 211 -15.52 -14.91 -58.87
C SER A 211 -16.06 -16.05 -59.75
N SER A 212 -16.91 -16.92 -59.21
CA SER A 212 -17.56 -17.97 -60.01
C SER A 212 -18.55 -17.39 -61.05
N LEU A 213 -19.35 -16.39 -60.67
CA LEU A 213 -20.28 -15.71 -61.58
C LEU A 213 -19.55 -14.93 -62.66
N SER A 214 -18.48 -14.21 -62.30
CA SER A 214 -17.60 -13.52 -63.25
C SER A 214 -17.02 -14.51 -64.27
N SER A 215 -16.58 -15.69 -63.82
CA SER A 215 -16.09 -16.76 -64.69
C SER A 215 -17.17 -17.30 -65.64
N GLN A 216 -18.41 -17.44 -65.17
CA GLN A 216 -19.54 -17.85 -66.03
C GLN A 216 -19.88 -16.79 -67.09
N LEU A 217 -19.87 -15.51 -66.69
CA LEU A 217 -20.12 -14.39 -67.59
C LEU A 217 -19.05 -14.29 -68.69
N HIS A 218 -17.78 -14.50 -68.35
CA HIS A 218 -16.70 -14.60 -69.34
C HIS A 218 -16.89 -15.78 -70.29
N ARG A 219 -17.33 -16.94 -69.81
CA ARG A 219 -17.63 -18.10 -70.68
C ARG A 219 -18.77 -17.81 -71.63
N LEU A 220 -19.87 -17.24 -71.15
CA LEU A 220 -21.01 -16.86 -71.99
C LEU A 220 -20.61 -15.82 -73.05
N SER A 221 -19.79 -14.83 -72.65
CA SER A 221 -19.24 -13.84 -73.58
C SER A 221 -18.31 -14.46 -74.64
N SER A 222 -17.58 -15.53 -74.32
CA SER A 222 -16.69 -16.21 -75.28
C SER A 222 -17.40 -17.21 -76.20
N ALA A 223 -18.53 -17.79 -75.77
CA ALA A 223 -19.26 -18.81 -76.51
C ALA A 223 -20.25 -18.21 -77.53
N GLY A 224 -20.64 -16.94 -77.37
CA GLY A 224 -21.65 -16.30 -78.19
C GLY A 224 -21.15 -15.03 -78.84
N MET A 225 -20.42 -15.15 -79.94
CA MET A 225 -20.47 -14.23 -81.08
C MET A 225 -19.73 -14.87 -82.25
N PRO A 226 -20.43 -15.52 -83.20
CA PRO A 226 -19.86 -15.72 -84.54
C PRO A 226 -19.46 -14.34 -85.07
N GLN A 227 -18.19 -14.21 -85.47
CA GLN A 227 -17.69 -13.08 -86.24
C GLN A 227 -18.48 -12.99 -87.55
N SER A 228 -19.62 -12.32 -87.50
CA SER A 228 -20.22 -11.72 -88.68
C SER A 228 -19.33 -10.54 -89.03
N ASN A 229 -18.45 -10.75 -90.00
CA ASN A 229 -17.68 -9.71 -90.68
C ASN A 229 -18.66 -8.73 -91.32
N ASP A 230 -19.21 -7.81 -90.55
CA ASP A 230 -19.86 -6.64 -91.11
C ASP A 230 -19.34 -5.39 -90.41
N SER A 231 -18.42 -4.77 -91.12
CA SER A 231 -17.78 -3.52 -90.77
C SER A 231 -18.82 -2.41 -90.87
N ARG A 232 -19.43 -2.00 -89.76
CA ARG A 232 -20.02 -0.66 -89.64
C ARG A 232 -19.86 -0.11 -88.23
N LEU A 233 -18.68 0.46 -88.04
CA LEU A 233 -18.44 1.76 -87.42
C LEU A 233 -19.67 2.38 -86.72
N LEU A 234 -19.83 2.12 -85.43
CA LEU A 234 -20.58 3.01 -84.54
C LEU A 234 -19.70 3.33 -83.34
N VAL A 235 -18.94 4.42 -83.53
CA VAL A 235 -18.28 5.19 -82.48
C VAL A 235 -19.37 5.68 -81.53
N PHE A 236 -19.58 4.97 -80.42
CA PHE A 236 -20.33 5.52 -79.31
C PHE A 236 -19.38 6.42 -78.52
N THR A 237 -19.46 7.72 -78.83
CA THR A 237 -18.92 8.79 -78.01
C THR A 237 -19.51 8.69 -76.61
N SER A 238 -18.70 8.22 -75.67
CA SER A 238 -19.01 8.30 -74.24
C SER A 238 -19.08 9.78 -73.86
N HIS A 239 -20.31 10.27 -73.69
CA HIS A 239 -20.58 11.62 -73.21
C HIS A 239 -20.08 11.68 -71.76
N GLN A 240 -18.92 12.32 -71.57
CA GLN A 240 -18.43 12.71 -70.24
C GLN A 240 -19.49 13.59 -69.59
N ASN A 241 -20.14 13.06 -68.56
CA ASN A 241 -20.99 13.84 -67.69
C ASN A 241 -20.11 14.42 -66.59
N SER A 242 -19.63 15.63 -66.84
CA SER A 242 -18.82 16.45 -65.94
C SER A 242 -19.61 16.76 -64.68
N ARG A 243 -19.42 15.97 -63.63
CA ARG A 243 -19.91 16.31 -62.29
C ARG A 243 -18.92 17.29 -61.64
N PRO A 244 -19.37 18.46 -61.15
CA PRO A 244 -18.48 19.45 -60.56
C PRO A 244 -17.84 18.92 -59.26
N ALA A 245 -16.56 19.24 -59.11
CA ALA A 245 -15.75 18.91 -57.96
C ALA A 245 -16.32 19.50 -56.66
N PRO A 246 -16.42 18.72 -55.56
CA PRO A 246 -16.58 19.29 -54.24
C PRO A 246 -15.28 19.96 -53.79
N ALA A 247 -15.44 21.13 -53.16
CA ALA A 247 -14.38 22.03 -52.70
C ALA A 247 -13.37 21.36 -51.74
N PRO A 248 -12.12 21.85 -51.70
CA PRO A 248 -11.09 21.36 -50.80
C PRO A 248 -11.40 21.78 -49.35
N THR A 249 -11.59 20.80 -48.47
CA THR A 249 -11.52 20.99 -47.02
C THR A 249 -10.05 20.92 -46.55
N PRO A 250 -9.69 21.70 -45.51
CA PRO A 250 -8.31 21.88 -45.07
C PRO A 250 -7.70 20.62 -44.40
N PRO A 251 -6.36 20.50 -44.40
CA PRO A 251 -5.65 19.31 -43.95
C PRO A 251 -5.66 19.22 -42.42
N HIS A 252 -6.34 18.21 -41.88
CA HIS A 252 -6.03 17.69 -40.56
C HIS A 252 -4.97 16.60 -40.68
N SER A 253 -3.84 16.89 -40.05
CA SER A 253 -2.67 16.07 -39.81
C SER A 253 -3.03 14.65 -39.33
N THR A 254 -2.78 13.66 -40.19
CA THR A 254 -2.69 12.26 -39.79
C THR A 254 -1.24 11.89 -39.55
N VAL A 255 -0.95 11.62 -38.28
CA VAL A 255 0.28 10.99 -37.81
C VAL A 255 0.40 9.61 -38.44
N SER A 256 1.58 9.33 -38.98
CA SER A 256 2.00 8.06 -39.56
C SER A 256 1.78 6.89 -38.62
N ALA A 257 1.13 5.84 -39.11
CA ALA A 257 1.24 4.49 -38.57
C ALA A 257 1.74 3.57 -39.68
N ALA A 258 3.07 3.50 -39.79
CA ALA A 258 3.75 2.52 -40.61
C ALA A 258 3.58 1.12 -39.99
N THR A 259 3.05 0.24 -40.83
CA THR A 259 3.36 -1.18 -40.99
C THR A 259 4.57 -1.67 -40.18
N LEU A 260 4.35 -2.65 -39.28
CA LEU A 260 5.41 -3.61 -38.97
C LEU A 260 4.86 -5.01 -38.77
N SER A 261 5.24 -5.83 -39.74
CA SER A 261 5.04 -7.25 -39.87
C SER A 261 5.65 -8.06 -38.72
N LYS A 262 4.80 -8.85 -38.07
CA LYS A 262 4.94 -10.31 -37.90
C LYS A 262 6.39 -10.85 -37.97
N GLN A 263 7.05 -11.00 -36.82
CA GLN A 263 8.14 -11.98 -36.68
C GLN A 263 7.98 -12.78 -35.39
N ARG A 264 7.43 -13.99 -35.57
CA ARG A 264 7.28 -15.06 -34.60
C ARG A 264 8.65 -15.74 -34.47
N ARG A 265 9.34 -15.58 -33.33
CA ARG A 265 10.50 -16.41 -33.01
C ARG A 265 10.45 -16.85 -31.56
N SER A 266 10.20 -18.15 -31.41
CA SER A 266 10.41 -18.93 -30.21
C SER A 266 11.84 -18.76 -29.71
N ARG A 267 12.03 -18.40 -28.44
CA ARG A 267 13.26 -18.65 -27.70
C ARG A 267 12.93 -19.10 -26.27
N LYS A 268 13.64 -20.16 -25.92
CA LYS A 268 13.67 -20.96 -24.70
C LYS A 268 14.89 -20.50 -23.89
N MET A 269 14.84 -20.68 -22.56
CA MET A 269 15.94 -20.54 -21.56
C MET A 269 16.38 -19.09 -21.29
N SER A 270 16.78 -18.62 -20.10
CA SER A 270 17.20 -19.18 -18.81
C SER A 270 17.00 -18.08 -17.74
N SER A 271 16.65 -18.39 -16.48
CA SER A 271 17.54 -18.32 -15.30
C SER A 271 18.46 -17.07 -15.20
N MET A 272 18.20 -16.24 -14.19
CA MET A 272 19.07 -15.30 -13.44
C MET A 272 18.11 -14.59 -12.44
N ILE A 273 18.10 -14.76 -11.12
CA ILE A 273 19.13 -14.64 -10.05
C ILE A 273 19.97 -13.37 -10.17
N GLY A 274 19.90 -12.55 -9.11
CA GLY A 274 20.68 -11.34 -8.85
C GLY A 274 19.86 -10.07 -9.03
N ASP A 275 19.93 -9.04 -8.20
CA ASP A 275 20.43 -8.87 -6.84
C ASP A 275 19.85 -7.51 -6.40
N SER A 276 19.54 -7.37 -5.12
CA SER A 276 19.20 -6.07 -4.52
C SER A 276 20.42 -5.15 -4.56
N PRO A 277 20.19 -3.83 -4.66
CA PRO A 277 20.94 -2.93 -3.80
C PRO A 277 20.01 -2.03 -3.00
N SER A 278 20.13 -2.20 -1.70
CA SER A 278 19.93 -1.18 -0.68
C SER A 278 20.76 0.08 -1.04
N THR A 279 20.10 1.23 -1.09
CA THR A 279 20.78 2.51 -0.91
C THR A 279 19.85 3.41 -0.11
N VAL A 280 20.15 3.45 1.18
CA VAL A 280 19.67 4.45 2.13
C VAL A 280 20.40 5.75 1.78
N GLN A 281 19.68 6.74 1.25
CA GLN A 281 20.13 8.13 1.29
C GLN A 281 19.32 8.85 2.37
N SER A 282 19.98 8.99 3.51
CA SER A 282 19.73 9.97 4.55
C SER A 282 19.79 11.38 3.95
N LEU A 283 18.63 12.02 3.81
CA LEU A 283 18.51 13.45 3.60
C LEU A 283 18.39 14.14 4.97
N SER A 284 19.55 14.56 5.46
CA SER A 284 19.72 15.59 6.48
C SER A 284 19.01 16.88 6.05
N SER A 285 18.06 17.33 6.87
CA SER A 285 17.49 18.67 6.74
C SER A 285 18.37 19.65 7.50
N ASP A 286 19.09 20.46 6.73
CA ASP A 286 19.72 21.69 7.18
C ASP A 286 18.64 22.66 7.69
N SER A 287 18.78 23.10 8.94
CA SER A 287 18.13 24.31 9.44
C SER A 287 19.20 25.21 10.04
N SER A 288 19.64 26.16 9.22
CA SER A 288 20.58 27.22 9.57
C SER A 288 19.85 28.51 9.97
N SER A 289 20.38 29.17 11.01
CA SER A 289 20.24 30.60 11.39
C SER A 289 18.87 31.00 11.99
N THR A 290 18.74 31.80 13.05
CA THR A 290 19.57 32.82 13.73
C THR A 290 18.80 33.10 15.05
N GLN A 291 19.38 33.30 16.24
CA GLN A 291 19.94 34.58 16.72
C GLN A 291 20.46 34.39 18.17
N SER A 292 21.74 34.71 18.34
CA SER A 292 22.40 35.39 19.47
C SER A 292 21.61 35.70 20.75
N HIS A 293 22.16 35.26 21.89
CA HIS A 293 22.56 36.17 22.98
C HIS A 293 23.71 35.55 23.79
N ALA A 294 24.80 36.30 23.93
CA ALA A 294 26.00 35.99 24.69
C ALA A 294 26.01 36.79 25.99
N THR A 295 26.45 36.16 27.09
CA THR A 295 27.25 36.72 28.20
C THR A 295 27.59 35.53 29.12
N LEU A 296 28.83 35.01 29.09
CA LEU A 296 29.94 35.35 30.00
C LEU A 296 29.59 35.19 31.49
N ASN A 297 30.05 34.10 32.11
CA ASN A 297 31.01 34.21 33.21
C ASN A 297 31.79 32.92 33.43
N THR A 298 33.10 33.12 33.40
CA THR A 298 34.18 32.31 33.95
C THR A 298 33.97 31.99 35.42
N ASP A 299 34.26 30.76 35.84
CA ASP A 299 35.21 30.61 36.95
C ASP A 299 35.89 29.23 36.96
N ASN A 300 37.20 29.31 37.19
CA ASN A 300 38.15 28.21 37.29
C ASN A 300 38.09 27.61 38.69
N THR A 301 38.21 26.29 38.82
CA THR A 301 38.97 25.73 39.93
C THR A 301 39.51 24.33 39.60
N GLU A 302 40.83 24.29 39.43
CA GLU A 302 41.67 23.11 39.66
C GLU A 302 41.28 22.40 40.96
N THR A 303 41.27 21.05 40.99
CA THR A 303 42.26 20.33 41.83
C THR A 303 42.30 18.82 41.50
N THR A 304 43.51 18.35 41.16
CA THR A 304 44.14 17.07 41.53
C THR A 304 43.45 15.73 41.28
N SER A 305 44.01 15.00 40.30
CA SER A 305 44.19 13.54 40.36
C SER A 305 45.10 13.13 41.53
N PRO A 306 45.04 11.85 41.94
CA PRO A 306 46.26 11.07 41.74
C PRO A 306 46.01 9.70 41.08
N ALA A 307 47.08 9.26 40.42
CA ALA A 307 47.23 7.97 39.78
C ALA A 307 47.20 6.80 40.77
N SER A 308 46.64 5.66 40.35
CA SER A 308 47.12 4.35 40.81
C SER A 308 47.14 3.33 39.67
N THR A 309 48.36 2.98 39.34
CA THR A 309 48.91 1.80 38.69
C THR A 309 48.08 0.51 38.74
N GLY A 310 47.82 -0.05 37.55
CA GLY A 310 48.19 -1.42 37.17
C GLY A 310 47.52 -2.62 37.85
N ALA A 311 46.70 -3.36 37.10
CA ALA A 311 46.76 -4.82 37.07
C ALA A 311 46.16 -5.37 35.77
N ARG A 312 47.01 -6.10 35.07
CA ARG A 312 46.80 -6.90 33.87
C ARG A 312 46.20 -8.25 34.30
N HIS A 313 45.07 -8.66 33.76
CA HIS A 313 44.74 -10.09 33.67
C HIS A 313 43.95 -10.42 32.41
N GLN A 314 44.52 -11.37 31.67
CA GLN A 314 43.96 -12.07 30.52
C GLN A 314 43.07 -13.22 31.00
N ASN A 315 41.93 -13.43 30.33
CA ASN A 315 41.37 -14.74 29.90
C ASN A 315 39.94 -14.46 29.37
N SER A 316 39.61 -14.67 28.10
CA SER A 316 39.51 -15.96 27.38
C SER A 316 38.52 -16.91 28.03
N GLY A 317 37.30 -16.93 27.48
CA GLY A 317 36.21 -17.79 27.88
C GLY A 317 35.00 -17.64 26.95
N SER A 318 35.18 -17.96 25.67
CA SER A 318 34.08 -18.11 24.71
C SER A 318 33.40 -19.46 24.96
N GLU A 319 32.29 -19.47 25.68
CA GLU A 319 31.39 -20.62 25.73
C GLU A 319 30.22 -20.38 24.77
N SER A 320 30.31 -21.10 23.66
CA SER A 320 29.25 -21.36 22.70
C SER A 320 28.34 -22.42 23.30
N LEU A 321 27.09 -22.07 23.61
CA LEU A 321 26.04 -23.04 23.89
C LEU A 321 24.92 -22.90 22.86
N GLU A 322 24.98 -23.83 21.91
CA GLU A 322 23.85 -24.34 21.14
C GLU A 322 22.72 -24.82 22.06
N GLY A 323 21.49 -24.66 21.60
CA GLY A 323 20.31 -25.35 22.14
C GLY A 323 19.22 -24.37 22.58
N GLY A 324 18.00 -24.38 22.07
CA GLY A 324 17.37 -25.28 21.14
C GLY A 324 15.96 -24.75 20.87
N ASN A 325 15.45 -25.01 19.67
CA ASN A 325 14.09 -24.70 19.25
C ASN A 325 13.07 -25.33 20.20
N ARG A 326 12.35 -24.52 20.98
CA ARG A 326 11.14 -24.96 21.68
C ARG A 326 10.22 -23.79 22.01
N LEU A 327 9.40 -23.38 21.05
CA LEU A 327 8.19 -22.60 21.34
C LEU A 327 7.08 -22.89 20.31
N GLU A 328 6.62 -24.14 20.28
CA GLU A 328 5.23 -24.45 19.97
C GLU A 328 4.50 -24.65 21.30
N ALA A 329 3.64 -23.70 21.68
CA ALA A 329 2.42 -23.89 22.48
C ALA A 329 1.99 -22.55 23.10
N PHE A 330 1.32 -21.69 22.34
CA PHE A 330 0.32 -20.77 22.88
C PHE A 330 -0.72 -20.48 21.79
N ARG A 331 -1.60 -21.46 21.61
CA ARG A 331 -2.82 -21.32 20.83
C ARG A 331 -3.93 -21.90 21.70
N HIS A 332 -4.94 -21.07 21.97
CA HIS A 332 -6.23 -21.31 22.63
C HIS A 332 -6.42 -20.46 23.89
N GLY A 333 -7.33 -19.48 23.79
CA GLY A 333 -7.84 -18.75 24.95
C GLY A 333 -8.35 -17.33 24.69
N ALA A 334 -9.00 -17.04 23.55
CA ALA A 334 -9.78 -15.81 23.41
C ALA A 334 -11.26 -16.16 23.57
N SER A 335 -11.69 -16.29 24.82
CA SER A 335 -13.10 -16.43 25.20
C SER A 335 -13.72 -15.03 25.26
N GLU A 336 -14.54 -14.74 24.25
CA GLU A 336 -15.82 -14.04 24.33
C GLU A 336 -16.09 -13.23 25.61
N LEU A 337 -15.63 -11.97 25.64
CA LEU A 337 -16.08 -10.96 26.61
C LEU A 337 -17.39 -10.36 26.08
N LYS A 338 -18.49 -10.89 26.61
CA LYS A 338 -19.85 -10.41 26.41
C LYS A 338 -20.01 -9.09 27.15
N LEU A 339 -20.07 -7.99 26.41
CA LEU A 339 -20.37 -6.66 26.92
C LEU A 339 -21.87 -6.63 27.27
N GLU A 340 -22.20 -6.71 28.55
CA GLU A 340 -23.57 -6.47 29.03
C GLU A 340 -23.87 -4.97 28.98
N ASP A 341 -24.99 -4.65 28.34
CA ASP A 341 -25.69 -3.37 28.36
C ASP A 341 -25.94 -2.93 29.81
N VAL A 342 -25.31 -1.83 30.23
CA VAL A 342 -25.77 -1.08 31.40
C VAL A 342 -26.55 0.12 30.89
N GLY A 343 -27.87 -0.06 30.88
CA GLY A 343 -28.84 1.00 30.66
C GLY A 343 -28.97 1.93 31.87
N ASP A 344 -29.57 3.08 31.57
CA ASP A 344 -30.38 3.92 32.44
C ASP A 344 -29.66 4.71 33.56
N ALA A 345 -29.31 5.96 33.23
CA ALA A 345 -29.18 7.03 34.22
C ALA A 345 -30.27 8.08 33.98
N GLU A 346 -31.26 8.04 34.86
CA GLU A 346 -32.40 8.94 34.96
C GLU A 346 -32.03 10.41 35.15
N HIS A 347 -32.61 11.24 34.30
CA HIS A 347 -33.53 12.32 34.65
C HIS A 347 -33.50 12.88 36.10
N LEU A 348 -32.51 13.72 36.42
CA LEU A 348 -32.61 14.64 37.58
C LEU A 348 -33.21 15.99 37.16
N LYS A 349 -34.50 16.10 37.47
CA LYS A 349 -35.34 17.29 37.40
C LYS A 349 -34.96 18.24 38.54
N ASN A 350 -34.48 19.42 38.21
CA ASN A 350 -34.13 20.48 39.15
C ASN A 350 -35.38 21.32 39.50
N PRO A 351 -35.84 21.41 40.75
CA PRO A 351 -36.80 22.43 41.16
C PRO A 351 -36.07 23.60 41.84
N ARG A 352 -36.43 24.80 41.37
CA ARG A 352 -36.15 26.10 42.00
C ARG A 352 -36.42 26.06 43.51
N ASN A 353 -35.49 26.63 44.26
CA ASN A 353 -35.75 27.66 45.27
C ASN A 353 -34.52 28.55 45.41
#